data_AF-A0A2E3W0D0-F1
#
_entry.id   AF-A0A2E3W0D0-F1
#
_cell.length_a   1.000
_cell.length_b   1.000
_cell.length_c   1.000
_cell.angle_alpha   90.00
_cell.angle_beta   90.00
_cell.angle_gamma   90.00
#
_symmetry.space_group_name_H-M   'P 1'
#
loop_
_entity.id
_entity.type
_entity.pdbx_description
1 polymer ?
#
loop_
_entity_poly.entity_id
_entity_poly.type
_entity_poly.pdbx_seq_one_letter_code
_entity_poly.pdbx_strand_id
1 'polypeptide(L)'
;MKKLFRPESVLFALAVAIPCMAGFYDMRVAFGCSMLILVTLGIKGLRQRKLLLQLHKDVSKVKDHLEGTVEQINSSCTQLDESGSAQAAAMTQTGASCHEVKTLSQQNHESFNSIKDLVASINKSIEQSSSMVEGLESSLKSGFSTNKEVVSTLDENKKQLLSLGEQFEKVVESTEVINDIVFQTKLLSFNASVEAARAGEHGRGFAVVAEEIGNLADLSGKSADSIQSTLETTKTSVSNLIKEMEDGAKALERNLERQVQQTESSLGRFKESYLGVTSETSKINQEIHEVSVAFAEQVNSMEEIADATSNAGEGVQRNTLVVSQTARLASELSKELKNLGKSVQMIKETTKSGHNLYIDEIPWDNKYAINIDHIDREHKDILDCINGLIRSMNTNDPKQMKKAYNSLKQVTVDHFRHEEEFMQTFNYSSFTSHKKVHENLIGAVESFGADLDRGSLDRARFASFLKNWLFTHIMGVDTKYAEDYFRSGSIAA
;
A
#
# COMPACT_ATOMS: atom_id res chain seq x y z
N MET A 1 -51.86 -52.73 41.68
CA MET A 1 -53.30 -53.12 41.70
C MET A 1 -54.19 -51.94 42.14
N LYS A 2 -54.40 -50.96 41.27
CA LYS A 2 -55.54 -50.01 41.37
C LYS A 2 -56.23 -49.99 40.01
N LYS A 3 -56.95 -51.08 39.69
CA LYS A 3 -58.02 -51.06 38.68
C LYS A 3 -59.19 -50.32 39.32
N LEU A 4 -59.10 -48.99 39.38
CA LEU A 4 -60.29 -48.17 39.59
C LEU A 4 -61.10 -48.27 38.32
N PHE A 5 -62.31 -48.81 38.45
CA PHE A 5 -63.39 -48.67 37.51
C PHE A 5 -63.36 -47.27 36.91
N ARG A 6 -63.04 -47.15 35.61
CA ARG A 6 -63.19 -45.88 34.92
C ARG A 6 -64.68 -45.51 35.03
N PRO A 7 -65.08 -44.29 35.39
CA PRO A 7 -66.49 -43.91 35.49
C PRO A 7 -67.27 -44.23 34.20
N GLU A 8 -66.59 -44.24 33.05
CA GLU A 8 -67.10 -44.66 31.75
C GLU A 8 -67.44 -46.16 31.68
N SER A 9 -66.66 -47.04 32.32
CA SER A 9 -66.96 -48.48 32.41
C SER A 9 -68.13 -48.77 33.36
N VAL A 10 -68.35 -47.92 34.36
CA VAL A 10 -69.54 -48.00 35.25
C VAL A 10 -70.79 -47.52 34.52
N LEU A 11 -70.70 -46.42 33.75
CA LEU A 11 -71.80 -45.91 32.92
C LEU A 11 -72.16 -46.87 31.78
N PHE A 12 -71.18 -47.52 31.16
CA PHE A 12 -71.43 -48.55 30.13
C PHE A 12 -72.06 -49.81 30.74
N ALA A 13 -71.58 -50.25 31.90
CA ALA A 13 -72.18 -51.35 32.64
C ALA A 13 -73.62 -51.03 33.09
N LEU A 14 -73.88 -49.80 33.55
CA LEU A 14 -75.23 -49.32 33.87
C LEU A 14 -76.14 -49.27 32.63
N ALA A 15 -75.65 -48.77 31.49
CA ALA A 15 -76.41 -48.74 30.24
C ALA A 15 -76.81 -50.14 29.74
N VAL A 16 -75.99 -51.16 29.99
CA VAL A 16 -76.29 -52.56 29.63
C VAL A 16 -77.14 -53.26 30.69
N ALA A 17 -77.02 -52.89 31.97
CA ALA A 17 -77.73 -53.53 33.08
C ALA A 17 -79.16 -53.01 33.31
N ILE A 18 -79.43 -51.72 33.06
CA ILE A 18 -80.74 -51.07 33.23
C ILE A 18 -81.87 -51.75 32.43
N PRO A 19 -81.68 -52.18 31.16
CA PRO A 19 -82.69 -52.90 30.39
C PRO A 19 -82.92 -54.33 30.89
N CYS A 20 -81.93 -54.96 31.52
CA CYS A 20 -82.01 -56.34 32.00
C CYS A 20 -82.76 -56.50 33.33
N MET A 21 -82.95 -55.41 34.09
CA MET A 21 -83.59 -55.43 35.41
C MET A 21 -85.02 -54.83 35.43
N ALA A 22 -85.52 -54.32 34.30
CA ALA A 22 -86.84 -53.69 34.22
C ALA A 22 -87.94 -54.69 33.83
N GLY A 23 -89.03 -54.75 34.60
CA GLY A 23 -90.23 -55.54 34.27
C GLY A 23 -91.00 -54.99 33.05
N PHE A 24 -91.86 -55.81 32.45
CA PHE A 24 -92.50 -55.59 31.13
C PHE A 24 -93.20 -54.23 30.89
N TYR A 25 -93.58 -53.46 31.93
CA TYR A 25 -94.24 -52.16 31.78
C TYR A 25 -93.27 -50.96 31.71
N ASP A 26 -92.02 -51.11 32.21
CA ASP A 26 -91.03 -50.02 32.35
C ASP A 26 -89.83 -50.15 31.39
N MET A 27 -89.86 -51.20 30.56
CA MET A 27 -88.78 -51.55 29.63
C MET A 27 -88.50 -50.44 28.60
N ARG A 28 -89.51 -49.66 28.21
CA ARG A 28 -89.34 -48.53 27.27
C ARG A 28 -88.53 -47.37 27.88
N VAL A 29 -88.76 -47.06 29.16
CA VAL A 29 -88.05 -46.00 29.89
C VAL A 29 -86.62 -46.43 30.16
N ALA A 30 -86.42 -47.67 30.62
CA ALA A 30 -85.11 -48.28 30.82
C ALA A 30 -84.27 -48.28 29.53
N PHE A 31 -84.86 -48.67 28.40
CA PHE A 31 -84.19 -48.64 27.09
C PHE A 31 -83.85 -47.20 26.66
N GLY A 32 -84.76 -46.24 26.88
CA GLY A 32 -84.54 -44.82 26.60
C GLY A 32 -83.38 -44.23 27.41
N CYS A 33 -83.30 -44.51 28.71
CA CYS A 33 -82.21 -44.07 29.58
C CYS A 33 -80.86 -44.69 29.18
N SER A 34 -80.83 -45.99 28.88
CA SER A 34 -79.63 -46.67 28.37
C SER A 34 -79.16 -46.10 27.03
N MET A 35 -80.09 -45.80 26.12
CA MET A 35 -79.79 -45.19 24.83
C MET A 35 -79.21 -43.77 25.02
N LEU A 36 -79.77 -42.98 25.94
CA LEU A 36 -79.25 -41.66 26.32
C LEU A 36 -77.83 -41.72 26.92
N ILE A 37 -77.55 -42.72 27.78
CA ILE A 37 -76.20 -42.93 28.34
C ILE A 37 -75.21 -43.33 27.23
N LEU A 38 -75.59 -44.22 26.32
CA LEU A 38 -74.75 -44.61 25.18
C LEU A 38 -74.50 -43.45 24.22
N VAL A 39 -75.52 -42.63 23.93
CA VAL A 39 -75.40 -41.43 23.09
C VAL A 39 -74.50 -40.39 23.74
N THR A 40 -74.64 -40.13 25.04
CA THR A 40 -73.78 -39.17 25.76
C THR A 40 -72.33 -39.66 25.88
N LEU A 41 -72.11 -40.97 26.10
CA LEU A 41 -70.77 -41.57 26.03
C LEU A 41 -70.19 -41.50 24.61
N GLY A 42 -70.99 -41.73 23.57
CA GLY A 42 -70.61 -41.59 22.18
C GLY A 42 -70.21 -40.16 21.81
N ILE A 43 -71.00 -39.16 22.22
CA ILE A 43 -70.71 -37.72 22.01
C ILE A 43 -69.42 -37.32 22.76
N LYS A 44 -69.24 -37.79 24.01
CA LYS A 44 -68.00 -37.55 24.77
C LYS A 44 -66.78 -38.19 24.10
N GLY A 45 -66.90 -39.43 23.63
CA GLY A 45 -65.85 -40.13 22.89
C GLY A 45 -65.48 -39.44 21.57
N LEU A 46 -66.48 -38.96 20.81
CA LEU A 46 -66.27 -38.17 19.60
C LEU A 46 -65.58 -36.82 19.89
N ARG A 47 -65.98 -36.14 20.98
CA ARG A 47 -65.36 -34.88 21.42
C ARG A 47 -63.91 -35.08 21.86
N GLN A 48 -63.63 -36.13 22.65
CA GLN A 48 -62.26 -36.50 23.05
C GLN A 48 -61.40 -36.87 21.83
N ARG A 49 -61.94 -37.62 20.87
CA ARG A 49 -61.25 -37.94 19.62
C ARG A 49 -60.92 -36.68 18.82
N LYS A 50 -61.86 -35.75 18.68
CA LYS A 50 -61.64 -34.47 17.98
C LYS A 50 -60.53 -33.66 18.66
N LEU A 51 -60.53 -33.60 19.99
CA LEU A 51 -59.50 -32.89 20.76
C LEU A 51 -58.11 -33.55 20.63
N LEU A 52 -58.04 -34.88 20.64
CA LEU A 52 -56.80 -35.63 20.41
C LEU A 52 -56.25 -35.46 18.99
N LEU A 53 -57.12 -35.41 17.98
CA LEU A 53 -56.73 -35.13 16.61
C LEU A 53 -56.21 -33.69 16.43
N GLN A 54 -56.84 -32.72 17.10
CA GLN A 54 -56.36 -31.34 17.11
C GLN A 54 -55.00 -31.24 17.81
N LEU A 55 -54.84 -31.84 18.99
CA LEU A 55 -53.57 -31.89 19.70
C LEU A 55 -52.48 -32.57 18.88
N HIS A 56 -52.79 -33.67 18.19
CA HIS A 56 -51.86 -34.32 17.26
C HIS A 56 -51.42 -33.38 16.14
N LYS A 57 -52.37 -32.66 15.50
CA LYS A 57 -52.07 -31.69 14.44
C LYS A 57 -51.13 -30.59 14.96
N ASP A 58 -51.42 -30.04 16.15
CA ASP A 58 -50.65 -28.94 16.71
C ASP A 58 -49.25 -29.39 17.20
N VAL A 59 -49.14 -30.56 17.86
CA VAL A 59 -47.84 -31.12 18.27
C VAL A 59 -46.99 -31.54 17.07
N SER A 60 -47.59 -32.07 15.99
CA SER A 60 -46.87 -32.38 14.76
C SER A 60 -46.29 -31.12 14.13
N LYS A 61 -47.07 -30.02 14.05
CA LYS A 61 -46.56 -28.74 13.54
C LYS A 61 -45.38 -28.21 14.34
N VAL A 62 -45.46 -28.26 15.68
CA VAL A 62 -44.36 -27.82 16.56
C VAL A 62 -43.12 -28.70 16.39
N LYS A 63 -43.30 -30.03 16.30
CA LYS A 63 -42.20 -30.96 16.02
C LYS A 63 -41.50 -30.60 14.72
N ASP A 64 -42.26 -30.45 13.64
CA ASP A 64 -41.68 -30.26 12.31
C ASP A 64 -40.97 -28.90 12.19
N HIS A 65 -41.47 -27.86 12.88
CA HIS A 65 -40.79 -26.58 12.99
C HIS A 65 -39.49 -26.66 13.79
N LEU A 66 -39.49 -27.41 14.90
CA LEU A 66 -38.28 -27.64 15.70
C LEU A 66 -37.24 -28.47 14.95
N GLU A 67 -37.66 -29.43 14.11
CA GLU A 67 -36.74 -30.20 13.26
C GLU A 67 -36.04 -29.28 12.24
N GLY A 68 -36.78 -28.39 11.57
CA GLY A 68 -36.19 -27.39 10.67
C GLY A 68 -35.24 -26.43 11.39
N THR A 69 -35.58 -26.02 12.61
CA THR A 69 -34.71 -25.16 13.44
C THR A 69 -33.39 -25.87 13.81
N VAL A 70 -33.45 -27.15 14.15
CA VAL A 70 -32.25 -27.96 14.47
C VAL A 70 -31.34 -28.13 13.25
N GLU A 71 -31.91 -28.39 12.07
CA GLU A 71 -31.14 -28.47 10.82
C GLU A 71 -30.43 -27.14 10.52
N GLN A 72 -31.12 -26.02 10.71
CA GLN A 72 -30.54 -24.68 10.54
C GLN A 72 -29.40 -24.41 11.54
N ILE A 73 -29.59 -24.76 12.83
CA ILE A 73 -28.55 -24.60 13.85
C ILE A 73 -27.31 -25.41 13.47
N ASN A 74 -27.47 -26.67 13.04
CA ASN A 74 -26.34 -27.51 12.63
C ASN A 74 -25.58 -26.90 11.44
N SER A 75 -26.30 -26.40 10.43
CA SER A 75 -25.69 -25.73 9.28
C SER A 75 -24.91 -24.47 9.70
N SER A 76 -25.49 -23.65 10.58
CA SER A 76 -24.82 -22.46 11.12
C SER A 76 -23.58 -22.80 11.94
N CYS A 77 -23.62 -23.88 12.72
CA CYS A 77 -22.45 -24.36 13.46
C CYS A 77 -21.30 -24.75 12.53
N THR A 78 -21.57 -25.51 11.46
CA THR A 78 -20.55 -25.87 10.46
C THR A 78 -19.93 -24.63 9.81
N GLN A 79 -20.75 -23.67 9.40
CA GLN A 79 -20.27 -22.43 8.79
C GLN A 79 -19.42 -21.59 9.75
N LEU A 80 -19.80 -21.53 11.03
CA LEU A 80 -19.03 -20.81 12.06
C LEU A 80 -17.69 -21.49 12.37
N ASP A 81 -17.63 -22.83 12.34
CA ASP A 81 -16.40 -23.60 12.56
C ASP A 81 -15.38 -23.39 11.43
N GLU A 82 -15.86 -23.42 10.17
CA GLU A 82 -15.05 -23.09 8.99
C GLU A 82 -14.54 -21.64 9.06
N SER A 83 -15.42 -20.69 9.42
CA SER A 83 -15.06 -19.28 9.55
C SER A 83 -14.05 -19.04 10.68
N GLY A 84 -14.21 -19.73 11.82
CA GLY A 84 -13.27 -19.66 12.94
C GLY A 84 -11.89 -20.20 12.57
N SER A 85 -11.83 -21.30 11.82
CA SER A 85 -10.57 -21.87 11.33
C SER A 85 -9.86 -20.91 10.36
N ALA A 86 -10.59 -20.30 9.43
CA ALA A 86 -10.03 -19.30 8.52
C ALA A 86 -9.51 -18.06 9.27
N GLN A 87 -10.24 -17.60 10.29
CA GLN A 87 -9.84 -16.46 11.11
C GLN A 87 -8.56 -16.76 11.91
N ALA A 88 -8.43 -17.95 12.49
CA ALA A 88 -7.22 -18.37 13.20
C ALA A 88 -5.98 -18.41 12.29
N ALA A 89 -6.13 -18.86 11.04
CA ALA A 89 -5.06 -18.83 10.06
C ALA A 89 -4.64 -17.40 9.70
N ALA A 90 -5.61 -16.52 9.40
CA ALA A 90 -5.36 -15.12 9.09
C ALA A 90 -4.67 -14.38 10.24
N MET A 91 -5.03 -14.69 11.47
CA MET A 91 -4.37 -14.16 12.66
C MET A 91 -2.91 -14.59 12.79
N THR A 92 -2.62 -15.88 12.56
CA THR A 92 -1.25 -16.39 12.62
C THR A 92 -0.36 -15.68 11.59
N GLN A 93 -0.90 -15.49 10.37
CA GLN A 93 -0.23 -14.73 9.33
C GLN A 93 -0.01 -13.27 9.72
N THR A 94 -1.03 -12.62 10.29
CA THR A 94 -0.93 -11.21 10.75
C THR A 94 0.14 -11.05 11.82
N GLY A 95 0.21 -11.98 12.79
CA GLY A 95 1.25 -11.98 13.83
C GLY A 95 2.66 -12.14 13.25
N ALA A 96 2.84 -13.02 12.27
CA ALA A 96 4.11 -13.17 11.57
C ALA A 96 4.51 -11.90 10.81
N SER A 97 3.57 -11.27 10.08
CA SER A 97 3.81 -10.01 9.38
C SER A 97 4.15 -8.87 10.35
N CYS A 98 3.51 -8.77 11.51
CA CYS A 98 3.86 -7.77 12.53
C CYS A 98 5.31 -7.95 13.03
N HIS A 99 5.73 -9.19 13.25
CA HIS A 99 7.09 -9.50 13.68
C HIS A 99 8.13 -9.14 12.60
N GLU A 100 7.83 -9.44 11.33
CA GLU A 100 8.68 -9.08 10.20
C GLU A 100 8.82 -7.56 10.04
N VAL A 101 7.71 -6.82 10.08
CA VAL A 101 7.72 -5.35 10.03
C VAL A 101 8.51 -4.75 11.18
N LYS A 102 8.36 -5.28 12.41
CA LYS A 102 9.14 -4.84 13.57
C LYS A 102 10.65 -5.05 13.37
N THR A 103 11.04 -6.20 12.83
CA THR A 103 12.45 -6.52 12.54
C THR A 103 13.02 -5.61 11.44
N LEU A 104 12.27 -5.40 10.36
CA LEU A 104 12.67 -4.48 9.28
C LEU A 104 12.80 -3.04 9.79
N SER A 105 11.90 -2.59 10.66
CA SER A 105 11.95 -1.26 11.26
C SER A 105 13.22 -1.08 12.10
N GLN A 106 13.63 -2.10 12.88
CA GLN A 106 14.89 -2.10 13.63
C GLN A 106 16.12 -2.06 12.72
N GLN A 107 16.16 -2.86 11.66
CA GLN A 107 17.27 -2.87 10.69
C GLN A 107 17.39 -1.53 9.94
N ASN A 108 16.26 -0.93 9.58
CA ASN A 108 16.25 0.38 8.98
C ASN A 108 16.80 1.42 9.96
N HIS A 109 16.39 1.39 11.23
CA HIS A 109 16.92 2.30 12.25
C HIS A 109 18.46 2.22 12.36
N GLU A 110 19.05 1.03 12.32
CA GLU A 110 20.51 0.85 12.29
C GLU A 110 21.15 1.43 11.01
N SER A 111 20.49 1.24 9.86
CA SER A 111 20.92 1.82 8.58
C SER A 111 20.93 3.35 8.63
N PHE A 112 19.93 3.96 9.26
CA PHE A 112 19.87 5.42 9.44
C PHE A 112 20.95 5.96 10.38
N ASN A 113 21.37 5.20 11.40
CA ASN A 113 22.53 5.55 12.20
C ASN A 113 23.82 5.58 11.35
N SER A 114 23.97 4.65 10.41
CA SER A 114 25.09 4.66 9.47
C SER A 114 25.05 5.88 8.52
N ILE A 115 23.87 6.28 8.07
CA ILE A 115 23.69 7.50 7.26
C ILE A 115 24.07 8.74 8.08
N LYS A 116 23.71 8.80 9.36
CA LYS A 116 24.09 9.90 10.25
C LYS A 116 25.62 10.03 10.39
N ASP A 117 26.33 8.93 10.49
CA ASP A 117 27.80 8.93 10.53
C ASP A 117 28.40 9.41 9.20
N LEU A 118 27.82 9.00 8.07
CA LEU A 118 28.20 9.48 6.74
C LEU A 118 28.02 11.00 6.64
N VAL A 119 26.88 11.52 7.10
CA VAL A 119 26.58 12.96 7.14
C VAL A 119 27.58 13.71 8.01
N ALA A 120 27.96 13.17 9.17
CA ALA A 120 28.99 13.77 10.02
C ALA A 120 30.36 13.84 9.29
N SER A 121 30.71 12.80 8.53
CA SER A 121 31.94 12.78 7.70
C SER A 121 31.90 13.81 6.57
N ILE A 122 30.74 13.98 5.92
CA ILE A 122 30.52 15.01 4.90
C ILE A 122 30.70 16.40 5.50
N ASN A 123 30.09 16.68 6.67
CA ASN A 123 30.25 17.96 7.36
C ASN A 123 31.70 18.27 7.73
N LYS A 124 32.48 17.27 8.14
CA LYS A 124 33.91 17.43 8.37
C LYS A 124 34.68 17.75 7.08
N SER A 125 34.31 17.10 5.97
CA SER A 125 34.91 17.35 4.66
C SER A 125 34.58 18.77 4.14
N ILE A 126 33.37 19.25 4.42
CA ILE A 126 32.90 20.62 4.20
C ILE A 126 33.80 21.59 4.98
N GLU A 127 33.99 21.39 6.28
CA GLU A 127 34.82 22.27 7.11
C GLU A 127 36.28 22.34 6.62
N GLN A 128 36.87 21.20 6.26
CA GLN A 128 38.21 21.12 5.67
C GLN A 128 38.29 21.87 4.33
N SER A 129 37.27 21.72 3.48
CA SER A 129 37.19 22.41 2.20
C SER A 129 37.08 23.93 2.38
N SER A 130 36.33 24.40 3.36
CA SER A 130 36.22 25.83 3.69
C SER A 130 37.58 26.40 4.09
N SER A 131 38.30 25.73 4.98
CA SER A 131 39.65 26.16 5.39
C SER A 131 40.63 26.17 4.21
N MET A 132 40.53 25.20 3.29
CA MET A 132 41.37 25.17 2.10
C MET A 132 41.08 26.33 1.14
N VAL A 133 39.81 26.73 0.99
CA VAL A 133 39.40 27.91 0.22
C VAL A 133 40.00 29.19 0.79
N GLU A 134 39.91 29.39 2.11
CA GLU A 134 40.52 30.55 2.79
C GLU A 134 42.04 30.60 2.57
N GLY A 135 42.70 29.43 2.64
CA GLY A 135 44.13 29.31 2.36
C GLY A 135 44.49 29.65 0.91
N LEU A 136 43.66 29.27 -0.05
CA LEU A 136 43.81 29.63 -1.46
C LEU A 136 43.62 31.13 -1.70
N GLU A 137 42.59 31.75 -1.10
CA GLU A 137 42.37 33.20 -1.18
C GLU A 137 43.57 34.00 -0.64
N SER A 138 44.09 33.58 0.52
CA SER A 138 45.29 34.20 1.10
C SER A 138 46.51 34.04 0.20
N SER A 139 46.72 32.85 -0.36
CA SER A 139 47.83 32.57 -1.26
C SER A 139 47.74 33.38 -2.55
N LEU A 140 46.53 33.53 -3.12
CA LEU A 140 46.28 34.34 -4.30
C LEU A 140 46.60 35.82 -4.03
N LYS A 141 46.14 36.36 -2.91
CA LYS A 141 46.41 37.74 -2.50
C LYS A 141 47.90 38.01 -2.31
N SER A 142 48.62 37.07 -1.68
CA SER A 142 50.08 37.14 -1.53
C SER A 142 50.78 37.11 -2.88
N GLY A 143 50.41 36.18 -3.76
CA GLY A 143 51.00 36.05 -5.10
C GLY A 143 50.79 37.31 -5.95
N PHE A 144 49.63 37.96 -5.84
CA PHE A 144 49.37 39.22 -6.53
C PHE A 144 50.25 40.36 -6.02
N SER A 145 50.44 40.45 -4.69
CA SER A 145 51.33 41.43 -4.08
C SER A 145 52.78 41.25 -4.54
N THR A 146 53.30 40.02 -4.51
CA THR A 146 54.68 39.71 -4.95
C THR A 146 54.89 40.04 -6.43
N ASN A 147 53.93 39.71 -7.29
CA ASN A 147 54.06 40.04 -8.71
C ASN A 147 54.01 41.55 -8.97
N LYS A 148 53.23 42.31 -8.20
CA LYS A 148 53.23 43.78 -8.27
C LYS A 148 54.60 44.38 -7.90
N GLU A 149 55.28 43.78 -6.93
CA GLU A 149 56.65 44.16 -6.55
C GLU A 149 57.65 43.85 -7.69
N VAL A 150 57.49 42.73 -8.40
CA VAL A 150 58.29 42.39 -9.59
C VAL A 150 58.08 43.42 -10.70
N VAL A 151 56.84 43.82 -10.99
CA VAL A 151 56.56 44.88 -11.97
C VAL A 151 57.20 46.21 -11.58
N SER A 152 57.14 46.59 -10.29
CA SER A 152 57.82 47.79 -9.78
C SER A 152 59.34 47.72 -9.97
N THR A 153 59.94 46.57 -9.67
CA THR A 153 61.38 46.34 -9.86
C THR A 153 61.78 46.44 -11.34
N LEU A 154 60.95 45.93 -12.25
CA LEU A 154 61.18 46.07 -13.69
C LEU A 154 61.12 47.54 -14.15
N ASP A 155 60.19 48.34 -13.60
CA ASP A 155 60.12 49.77 -13.92
C ASP A 155 61.34 50.56 -13.37
N GLU A 156 61.83 50.21 -12.19
CA GLU A 156 63.05 50.78 -11.62
C GLU A 156 64.30 50.43 -12.46
N ASN A 157 64.46 49.16 -12.81
CA ASN A 157 65.56 48.71 -13.67
C ASN A 157 65.53 49.40 -15.05
N LYS A 158 64.33 49.62 -15.62
CA LYS A 158 64.16 50.39 -16.86
C LYS A 158 64.68 51.82 -16.71
N LYS A 159 64.35 52.50 -15.60
CA LYS A 159 64.84 53.86 -15.32
C LYS A 159 66.37 53.91 -15.20
N GLN A 160 66.97 52.91 -14.56
CA GLN A 160 68.42 52.81 -14.46
C GLN A 160 69.08 52.62 -15.84
N LEU A 161 68.52 51.76 -16.69
CA LEU A 161 69.02 51.55 -18.05
C LEU A 161 68.86 52.79 -18.95
N LEU A 162 67.78 53.55 -18.81
CA LEU A 162 67.61 54.83 -19.51
C LEU A 162 68.70 55.83 -19.10
N SER A 163 68.98 55.96 -17.80
CA SER A 163 70.06 56.80 -17.29
C SER A 163 71.44 56.33 -17.79
N LEU A 164 71.66 55.02 -17.89
CA LEU A 164 72.89 54.46 -18.46
C LEU A 164 73.01 54.82 -19.96
N GLY A 165 71.90 54.79 -20.70
CA GLY A 165 71.85 55.25 -22.09
C GLY A 165 72.28 56.71 -22.26
N GLU A 166 71.80 57.61 -21.39
CA GLU A 166 72.22 59.02 -21.37
C GLU A 166 73.71 59.19 -21.03
N GLN A 167 74.24 58.35 -20.13
CA GLN A 167 75.68 58.36 -19.83
C GLN A 167 76.52 57.97 -21.04
N PHE A 168 76.10 56.97 -21.82
CA PHE A 168 76.81 56.59 -23.03
C PHE A 168 76.84 57.70 -24.08
N GLU A 169 75.77 58.49 -24.23
CA GLU A 169 75.77 59.64 -25.16
C GLU A 169 76.84 60.67 -24.81
N LYS A 170 77.07 60.95 -23.52
CA LYS A 170 78.15 61.84 -23.06
C LYS A 170 79.54 61.29 -23.36
N VAL A 171 79.71 59.96 -23.30
CA VAL A 171 81.00 59.32 -23.64
C VAL A 171 81.23 59.38 -25.16
N VAL A 172 80.18 59.20 -25.97
CA VAL A 172 80.27 59.36 -27.44
C VAL A 172 80.69 60.79 -27.80
N GLU A 173 80.06 61.80 -27.20
CA GLU A 173 80.45 63.22 -27.38
C GLU A 173 81.92 63.44 -26.99
N SER A 174 82.39 62.82 -25.89
CA SER A 174 83.78 62.90 -25.48
C SER A 174 84.74 62.23 -26.49
N THR A 175 84.34 61.12 -27.11
CA THR A 175 85.15 60.47 -28.16
C THR A 175 85.22 61.28 -29.45
N GLU A 176 84.17 62.03 -29.80
CA GLU A 176 84.20 62.99 -30.92
C GLU A 176 85.23 64.10 -30.66
N VAL A 177 85.22 64.68 -29.45
CA VAL A 177 86.22 65.67 -29.04
C VAL A 177 87.64 65.10 -29.08
N ILE A 178 87.84 63.85 -28.67
CA ILE A 178 89.15 63.18 -28.78
C ILE A 178 89.57 63.06 -30.24
N ASN A 179 88.66 62.68 -31.14
CA ASN A 179 88.94 62.59 -32.57
C ASN A 179 89.30 63.95 -33.17
N ASP A 180 88.63 65.02 -32.75
CA ASP A 180 88.99 66.40 -33.13
C ASP A 180 90.39 66.77 -32.65
N ILE A 181 90.75 66.43 -31.40
CA ILE A 181 92.10 66.64 -30.86
C ILE A 181 93.13 65.83 -31.65
N VAL A 182 92.82 64.58 -31.99
CA VAL A 182 93.69 63.71 -32.80
C VAL A 182 93.92 64.33 -34.18
N PHE A 183 92.86 64.83 -34.83
CA PHE A 183 92.98 65.49 -36.13
C PHE A 183 93.84 66.74 -36.07
N GLN A 184 93.64 67.59 -35.05
CA GLN A 184 94.48 68.77 -34.81
C GLN A 184 95.93 68.39 -34.51
N THR A 185 96.16 67.38 -33.68
CA THR A 185 97.50 66.90 -33.31
C THR A 185 98.22 66.33 -34.53
N LYS A 186 97.52 65.61 -35.40
CA LYS A 186 98.05 65.08 -36.65
C LYS A 186 98.40 66.19 -37.64
N LEU A 187 97.59 67.24 -37.72
CA LEU A 187 97.91 68.46 -38.50
C LEU A 187 99.14 69.19 -37.95
N LEU A 188 99.25 69.32 -36.62
CA LEU A 188 100.42 69.91 -35.95
C LEU A 188 101.70 69.10 -36.19
N SER A 189 101.61 67.77 -36.04
CA SER A 189 102.71 66.83 -36.33
C SER A 189 103.13 66.92 -37.79
N PHE A 190 102.17 66.96 -38.73
CA PHE A 190 102.45 67.09 -40.15
C PHE A 190 103.18 68.41 -40.46
N ASN A 191 102.67 69.54 -39.94
CA ASN A 191 103.31 70.85 -40.10
C ASN A 191 104.72 70.87 -39.49
N ALA A 192 104.91 70.24 -38.32
CA ALA A 192 106.21 70.11 -37.68
C ALA A 192 107.18 69.23 -38.49
N SER A 193 106.72 68.13 -39.08
CA SER A 193 107.51 67.28 -39.99
C SER A 193 107.94 68.03 -41.25
N VAL A 194 107.05 68.86 -41.82
CA VAL A 194 107.36 69.72 -42.97
C VAL A 194 108.43 70.76 -42.60
N GLU A 195 108.31 71.43 -41.46
CA GLU A 195 109.28 72.44 -41.02
C GLU A 195 110.63 71.81 -40.61
N ALA A 196 110.61 70.60 -40.03
CA ALA A 196 111.80 69.82 -39.73
C ALA A 196 112.54 69.39 -41.01
N ALA A 197 111.82 69.02 -42.07
CA ALA A 197 112.41 68.76 -43.39
C ALA A 197 113.01 70.04 -44.02
N ARG A 198 112.39 71.19 -43.78
CA ARG A 198 112.86 72.51 -44.26
C ARG A 198 114.14 72.99 -43.56
N ALA A 199 114.35 72.62 -42.29
CA ALA A 199 115.54 72.93 -41.52
C ALA A 199 116.78 72.05 -41.87
N GLY A 200 116.63 71.06 -42.76
CA GLY A 200 117.73 70.23 -43.27
C GLY A 200 118.40 69.40 -42.18
N GLU A 201 119.74 69.37 -42.13
CA GLU A 201 120.52 68.57 -41.17
C GLU A 201 120.26 68.96 -39.70
N HIS A 202 119.91 70.23 -39.43
CA HIS A 202 119.57 70.71 -38.07
C HIS A 202 118.18 70.27 -37.59
N GLY A 203 117.31 69.78 -38.49
CA GLY A 203 115.93 69.37 -38.20
C GLY A 203 115.71 67.87 -37.98
N ARG A 204 116.71 67.01 -38.21
CA ARG A 204 116.54 65.53 -38.17
C ARG A 204 115.96 65.00 -36.85
N GLY A 205 116.40 65.53 -35.71
CA GLY A 205 115.84 65.14 -34.41
C GLY A 205 114.39 65.56 -34.22
N PHE A 206 114.01 66.73 -34.73
CA PHE A 206 112.64 67.23 -34.71
C PHE A 206 111.71 66.44 -35.65
N ALA A 207 112.22 66.00 -36.81
CA ALA A 207 111.45 65.21 -37.77
C ALA A 207 111.01 63.87 -37.15
N VAL A 208 111.90 63.18 -36.43
CA VAL A 208 111.58 61.92 -35.75
C VAL A 208 110.51 62.13 -34.67
N VAL A 209 110.60 63.21 -33.89
CA VAL A 209 109.59 63.53 -32.87
C VAL A 209 108.23 63.86 -33.51
N ALA A 210 108.22 64.60 -34.61
CA ALA A 210 106.99 64.95 -35.32
C ALA A 210 106.31 63.74 -35.99
N GLU A 211 107.09 62.80 -36.53
CA GLU A 211 106.60 61.51 -37.01
C GLU A 211 106.01 60.66 -35.87
N GLU A 212 106.68 60.61 -34.72
CA GLU A 212 106.21 59.86 -33.56
C GLU A 212 104.93 60.45 -32.94
N ILE A 213 104.80 61.78 -32.91
CA ILE A 213 103.56 62.47 -32.51
C ILE A 213 102.43 62.15 -33.50
N GLY A 214 102.72 62.08 -34.80
CA GLY A 214 101.74 61.71 -35.83
C GLY A 214 101.25 60.27 -35.69
N ASN A 215 102.17 59.34 -35.44
CA ASN A 215 101.86 57.94 -35.15
C ASN A 215 101.03 57.80 -33.86
N LEU A 216 101.36 58.56 -32.81
CA LEU A 216 100.60 58.59 -31.55
C LEU A 216 99.19 59.15 -31.75
N ALA A 217 99.05 60.20 -32.57
CA ALA A 217 97.74 60.74 -32.94
C ALA A 217 96.91 59.69 -33.70
N ASP A 218 97.49 59.00 -34.69
CA ASP A 218 96.79 57.92 -35.42
C ASP A 218 96.37 56.75 -34.53
N LEU A 219 97.23 56.34 -33.60
CA LEU A 219 96.90 55.30 -32.62
C LEU A 219 95.76 55.76 -31.70
N SER A 220 95.77 57.02 -31.30
CA SER A 220 94.73 57.62 -30.45
C SER A 220 93.39 57.73 -31.19
N GLY A 221 93.40 58.12 -32.47
CA GLY A 221 92.19 58.18 -33.31
C GLY A 221 91.57 56.80 -33.51
N LYS A 222 92.38 55.80 -33.88
CA LYS A 222 91.91 54.40 -33.98
C LYS A 222 91.33 53.88 -32.67
N SER A 223 91.89 54.30 -31.54
CA SER A 223 91.38 53.93 -30.21
C SER A 223 90.05 54.62 -29.91
N ALA A 224 89.91 55.91 -30.25
CA ALA A 224 88.66 56.65 -30.13
C ALA A 224 87.54 56.05 -31.00
N ASP A 225 87.84 55.71 -32.26
CA ASP A 225 86.90 55.04 -33.18
C ASP A 225 86.43 53.68 -32.63
N SER A 226 87.36 52.89 -32.07
CA SER A 226 87.05 51.60 -31.45
C SER A 226 86.15 51.75 -30.21
N ILE A 227 86.41 52.76 -29.37
CA ILE A 227 85.55 53.10 -28.23
C ILE A 227 84.16 53.52 -28.72
N GLN A 228 84.08 54.38 -29.73
CA GLN A 228 82.81 54.82 -30.33
C GLN A 228 81.99 53.62 -30.85
N SER A 229 82.61 52.73 -31.62
CA SER A 229 81.94 51.52 -32.14
C SER A 229 81.42 50.59 -31.01
N THR A 230 82.21 50.45 -29.94
CA THR A 230 81.81 49.67 -28.75
C THR A 230 80.62 50.32 -28.03
N LEU A 231 80.61 51.65 -27.92
CA LEU A 231 79.52 52.41 -27.31
C LEU A 231 78.23 52.35 -28.14
N GLU A 232 78.30 52.44 -29.47
CA GLU A 232 77.13 52.28 -30.34
C GLU A 232 76.50 50.89 -30.22
N THR A 233 77.33 49.85 -30.18
CA THR A 233 76.89 48.47 -29.95
C THR A 233 76.22 48.35 -28.57
N THR A 234 76.84 48.91 -27.53
CA THR A 234 76.31 48.89 -26.16
C THR A 234 75.00 49.66 -26.04
N LYS A 235 74.88 50.82 -26.70
CA LYS A 235 73.64 51.61 -26.79
C LYS A 235 72.50 50.79 -27.40
N THR A 236 72.79 50.08 -28.49
CA THR A 236 71.83 49.19 -29.15
C THR A 236 71.40 48.06 -28.20
N SER A 237 72.33 47.43 -27.48
CA SER A 237 72.03 46.41 -26.48
C SER A 237 71.15 46.94 -25.33
N VAL A 238 71.43 48.14 -24.81
CA VAL A 238 70.61 48.78 -23.76
C VAL A 238 69.20 49.08 -24.28
N SER A 239 69.06 49.59 -25.51
CA SER A 239 67.76 49.84 -26.12
C SER A 239 66.95 48.55 -26.28
N ASN A 240 67.58 47.45 -26.66
CA ASN A 240 66.92 46.15 -26.76
C ASN A 240 66.49 45.63 -25.39
N LEU A 241 67.34 45.74 -24.35
CA LEU A 241 67.00 45.35 -22.98
C LEU A 241 65.81 46.15 -22.44
N ILE A 242 65.75 47.47 -22.69
CA ILE A 242 64.61 48.30 -22.28
C ILE A 242 63.31 47.79 -22.91
N LYS A 243 63.34 47.46 -24.21
CA LYS A 243 62.18 46.93 -24.92
C LYS A 243 61.75 45.56 -24.37
N GLU A 244 62.70 44.65 -24.15
CA GLU A 244 62.44 43.33 -23.56
C GLU A 244 61.83 43.44 -22.16
N MET A 245 62.30 44.38 -21.35
CA MET A 245 61.73 44.65 -20.03
C MET A 245 60.30 45.22 -20.10
N GLU A 246 60.03 46.10 -21.04
CA GLU A 246 58.69 46.67 -21.22
C GLU A 246 57.69 45.61 -21.71
N ASP A 247 58.11 44.78 -22.68
CA ASP A 247 57.31 43.66 -23.17
C ASP A 247 57.11 42.61 -22.07
N GLY A 248 58.13 42.32 -21.27
CA GLY A 248 58.09 41.43 -20.10
C GLY A 248 57.12 41.92 -19.01
N ALA A 249 57.17 43.21 -18.66
CA ALA A 249 56.25 43.81 -17.70
C ALA A 249 54.79 43.74 -18.19
N LYS A 250 54.53 44.11 -19.44
CA LYS A 250 53.18 44.01 -20.04
C LYS A 250 52.67 42.58 -20.15
N ALA A 251 53.55 41.62 -20.39
CA ALA A 251 53.19 40.20 -20.42
C ALA A 251 52.86 39.68 -19.02
N LEU A 252 53.63 40.10 -18.01
CA LEU A 252 53.39 39.74 -16.62
C LEU A 252 52.03 40.29 -16.12
N GLU A 253 51.75 41.57 -16.35
CA GLU A 253 50.46 42.20 -15.96
C GLU A 253 49.25 41.47 -16.58
N ARG A 254 49.29 41.22 -17.90
CA ARG A 254 48.21 40.50 -18.60
C ARG A 254 48.01 39.08 -18.08
N ASN A 255 49.09 38.37 -17.79
CA ASN A 255 49.01 37.03 -17.20
C ASN A 255 48.43 37.07 -15.78
N LEU A 256 48.78 38.09 -15.01
CA LEU A 256 48.29 38.28 -13.64
C LEU A 256 46.78 38.53 -13.60
N GLU A 257 46.29 39.46 -14.42
CA GLU A 257 44.85 39.75 -14.54
C GLU A 257 44.07 38.50 -14.94
N ARG A 258 44.55 37.76 -15.94
CA ARG A 258 43.92 36.52 -16.39
C ARG A 258 43.90 35.46 -15.29
N GLN A 259 45.00 35.31 -14.55
CA GLN A 259 45.10 34.32 -13.49
C GLN A 259 44.15 34.64 -12.34
N VAL A 260 44.05 35.91 -11.93
CA VAL A 260 43.09 36.34 -10.90
C VAL A 260 41.65 36.07 -11.33
N GLN A 261 41.25 36.50 -12.53
CA GLN A 261 39.88 36.24 -13.01
C GLN A 261 39.54 34.75 -13.05
N GLN A 262 40.46 33.90 -13.51
CA GLN A 262 40.25 32.46 -13.57
C GLN A 262 40.14 31.84 -12.17
N THR A 263 41.00 32.26 -11.24
CA THR A 263 40.96 31.75 -9.87
C THR A 263 39.71 32.23 -9.14
N GLU A 264 39.34 33.51 -9.21
CA GLU A 264 38.12 34.05 -8.59
C GLU A 264 36.87 33.35 -9.12
N SER A 265 36.78 33.15 -10.44
CA SER A 265 35.66 32.41 -11.04
C SER A 265 35.57 30.97 -10.55
N SER A 266 36.71 30.27 -10.48
CA SER A 266 36.77 28.89 -10.02
C SER A 266 36.42 28.78 -8.53
N LEU A 267 36.90 29.71 -7.72
CA LEU A 267 36.64 29.77 -6.29
C LEU A 267 35.17 30.09 -6.00
N GLY A 268 34.56 31.00 -6.77
CA GLY A 268 33.15 31.33 -6.69
C GLY A 268 32.26 30.12 -6.97
N ARG A 269 32.55 29.38 -8.07
CA ARG A 269 31.84 28.14 -8.41
C ARG A 269 32.02 27.06 -7.35
N PHE A 270 33.23 26.95 -6.79
CA PHE A 270 33.51 26.01 -5.71
C PHE A 270 32.69 26.35 -4.46
N LYS A 271 32.64 27.62 -4.07
CA LYS A 271 31.86 28.12 -2.92
C LYS A 271 30.36 27.87 -3.10
N GLU A 272 29.83 28.08 -4.30
CA GLU A 272 28.42 27.78 -4.60
C GLU A 272 28.12 26.29 -4.48
N SER A 273 28.95 25.42 -5.07
CA SER A 273 28.83 23.96 -4.96
C SER A 273 28.87 23.52 -3.48
N TYR A 274 29.83 24.04 -2.74
CA TYR A 274 30.01 23.78 -1.30
C TYR A 274 28.79 24.18 -0.46
N LEU A 275 28.21 25.37 -0.70
CA LEU A 275 26.99 25.82 -0.02
C LEU A 275 25.79 24.92 -0.37
N GLY A 276 25.71 24.48 -1.64
CA GLY A 276 24.73 23.49 -2.08
C GLY A 276 24.83 22.18 -1.30
N VAL A 277 26.02 21.61 -1.19
CA VAL A 277 26.24 20.37 -0.41
C VAL A 277 25.85 20.59 1.06
N THR A 278 26.24 21.73 1.66
CA THR A 278 25.88 22.04 3.06
C THR A 278 24.36 22.07 3.27
N SER A 279 23.62 22.72 2.35
CA SER A 279 22.15 22.76 2.37
C SER A 279 21.55 21.35 2.25
N GLU A 280 21.99 20.54 1.28
CA GLU A 280 21.49 19.18 1.11
C GLU A 280 21.80 18.28 2.32
N THR A 281 22.98 18.45 2.92
CA THR A 281 23.35 17.71 4.13
C THR A 281 22.44 18.08 5.32
N SER A 282 22.02 19.34 5.41
CA SER A 282 21.03 19.77 6.41
C SER A 282 19.65 19.16 6.18
N LYS A 283 19.20 19.06 4.93
CA LYS A 283 17.92 18.39 4.59
C LYS A 283 17.96 16.92 4.93
N ILE A 284 19.05 16.23 4.60
CA ILE A 284 19.24 14.82 4.95
C ILE A 284 19.15 14.63 6.48
N ASN A 285 19.76 15.51 7.28
CA ASN A 285 19.62 15.42 8.74
C ASN A 285 18.17 15.55 9.23
N GLN A 286 17.39 16.43 8.61
CA GLN A 286 15.96 16.56 8.92
C GLN A 286 15.19 15.29 8.54
N GLU A 287 15.42 14.76 7.34
CA GLU A 287 14.77 13.53 6.87
C GLU A 287 15.13 12.32 7.76
N ILE A 288 16.39 12.20 8.20
CA ILE A 288 16.80 11.16 9.16
C ILE A 288 15.98 11.26 10.46
N HIS A 289 15.74 12.48 10.95
CA HIS A 289 14.96 12.70 12.16
C HIS A 289 13.49 12.31 11.97
N GLU A 290 12.86 12.76 10.89
CA GLU A 290 11.47 12.44 10.57
C GLU A 290 11.26 10.94 10.39
N VAL A 291 12.15 10.26 9.68
CA VAL A 291 12.09 8.81 9.49
C VAL A 291 12.31 8.06 10.80
N SER A 292 13.19 8.56 11.68
CA SER A 292 13.39 7.95 13.00
C SER A 292 12.13 8.01 13.87
N VAL A 293 11.38 9.10 13.83
CA VAL A 293 10.09 9.23 14.51
C VAL A 293 9.07 8.27 13.89
N ALA A 294 8.98 8.22 12.57
CA ALA A 294 8.06 7.32 11.87
C ALA A 294 8.32 5.84 12.20
N PHE A 295 9.58 5.41 12.34
CA PHE A 295 9.90 4.04 12.76
C PHE A 295 9.47 3.75 14.20
N ALA A 296 9.67 4.69 15.13
CA ALA A 296 9.20 4.51 16.50
C ALA A 296 7.67 4.34 16.56
N GLU A 297 6.93 5.16 15.80
CA GLU A 297 5.47 5.03 15.68
C GLU A 297 5.05 3.72 15.02
N GLN A 298 5.79 3.28 13.98
CA GLN A 298 5.53 2.01 13.31
C GLN A 298 5.72 0.82 14.25
N VAL A 299 6.78 0.80 15.07
CA VAL A 299 7.01 -0.25 16.06
C VAL A 299 5.88 -0.30 17.09
N ASN A 300 5.48 0.85 17.63
CA ASN A 300 4.35 0.93 18.57
C ASN A 300 3.05 0.42 17.93
N SER A 301 2.78 0.82 16.69
CA SER A 301 1.62 0.36 15.94
C SER A 301 1.63 -1.16 15.72
N MET A 302 2.80 -1.76 15.48
CA MET A 302 2.92 -3.22 15.38
C MET A 302 2.66 -3.93 16.71
N GLU A 303 2.99 -3.32 17.84
CA GLU A 303 2.65 -3.86 19.16
C GLU A 303 1.13 -3.82 19.41
N GLU A 304 0.47 -2.71 19.08
CA GLU A 304 -0.99 -2.61 19.17
C GLU A 304 -1.70 -3.63 18.28
N ILE A 305 -1.22 -3.84 17.04
CA ILE A 305 -1.77 -4.87 16.14
C ILE A 305 -1.51 -6.27 16.69
N ALA A 306 -0.34 -6.53 17.29
CA ALA A 306 -0.04 -7.82 17.90
C ALA A 306 -0.99 -8.12 19.08
N ASP A 307 -1.27 -7.12 19.92
CA ASP A 307 -2.21 -7.24 21.03
C ASP A 307 -3.65 -7.44 20.54
N ALA A 308 -4.08 -6.67 19.54
CA ALA A 308 -5.39 -6.83 18.91
C ALA A 308 -5.53 -8.21 18.27
N THR A 309 -4.48 -8.71 17.64
CA THR A 309 -4.41 -10.06 17.08
C THR A 309 -4.56 -11.09 18.19
N SER A 310 -3.80 -11.00 19.27
CA SER A 310 -3.91 -11.90 20.43
C SER A 310 -5.35 -11.97 20.99
N ASN A 311 -5.97 -10.80 21.24
CA ASN A 311 -7.34 -10.69 21.73
C ASN A 311 -8.37 -11.29 20.76
N ALA A 312 -8.19 -11.10 19.45
CA ALA A 312 -9.04 -11.72 18.44
C ALA A 312 -8.96 -13.26 18.51
N GLY A 313 -7.80 -13.82 18.86
CA GLY A 313 -7.58 -15.27 18.95
C GLY A 313 -8.29 -15.90 20.12
N GLU A 314 -8.28 -15.22 21.26
CA GLU A 314 -9.11 -15.61 22.39
C GLU A 314 -10.61 -15.55 22.05
N GLY A 315 -11.00 -14.59 21.22
CA GLY A 315 -12.36 -14.49 20.66
C GLY A 315 -12.71 -15.70 19.79
N VAL A 316 -11.84 -16.06 18.84
CA VAL A 316 -12.01 -17.24 17.97
C VAL A 316 -12.11 -18.52 18.79
N GLN A 317 -11.22 -18.72 19.78
CA GLN A 317 -11.26 -19.89 20.66
C GLN A 317 -12.58 -19.99 21.42
N ARG A 318 -13.08 -18.87 21.97
CA ARG A 318 -14.41 -18.84 22.62
C ARG A 318 -15.53 -19.17 21.64
N ASN A 319 -15.48 -18.64 20.42
CA ASN A 319 -16.48 -18.97 19.39
C ASN A 319 -16.48 -20.46 19.06
N THR A 320 -15.32 -21.09 18.88
CA THR A 320 -15.23 -22.53 18.64
C THR A 320 -15.84 -23.35 19.79
N LEU A 321 -15.62 -22.94 21.05
CA LEU A 321 -16.25 -23.59 22.21
C LEU A 321 -17.78 -23.47 22.19
N VAL A 322 -18.30 -22.27 21.90
CA VAL A 322 -19.75 -22.01 21.82
C VAL A 322 -20.38 -22.79 20.66
N VAL A 323 -19.73 -22.84 19.50
CA VAL A 323 -20.17 -23.61 18.33
C VAL A 323 -20.25 -25.10 18.68
N SER A 324 -19.21 -25.65 19.32
CA SER A 324 -19.18 -27.05 19.74
C SER A 324 -20.32 -27.40 20.72
N GLN A 325 -20.55 -26.53 21.72
CA GLN A 325 -21.65 -26.69 22.69
C GLN A 325 -23.01 -26.61 22.00
N THR A 326 -23.19 -25.67 21.09
CA THR A 326 -24.44 -25.45 20.35
C THR A 326 -24.75 -26.65 19.45
N ALA A 327 -23.75 -27.17 18.73
CA ALA A 327 -23.90 -28.39 17.93
C ALA A 327 -24.30 -29.60 18.78
N ARG A 328 -23.74 -29.74 19.99
CA ARG A 328 -24.13 -30.80 20.93
C ARG A 328 -25.58 -30.66 21.37
N LEU A 329 -26.01 -29.47 21.77
CA LEU A 329 -27.40 -29.21 22.18
C LEU A 329 -28.39 -29.44 21.02
N ALA A 330 -28.04 -29.06 19.80
CA ALA A 330 -28.83 -29.33 18.61
C ALA A 330 -28.99 -30.83 18.35
N SER A 331 -27.93 -31.62 18.55
CA SER A 331 -27.95 -33.08 18.45
C SER A 331 -28.85 -33.72 19.52
N GLU A 332 -28.77 -33.26 20.77
CA GLU A 332 -29.65 -33.70 21.86
C GLU A 332 -31.13 -33.37 21.56
N LEU A 333 -31.41 -32.15 21.09
CA LEU A 333 -32.75 -31.74 20.70
C LEU A 333 -33.28 -32.58 19.54
N SER A 334 -32.45 -32.90 18.53
CA SER A 334 -32.79 -33.82 17.44
C SER A 334 -33.24 -35.19 17.97
N LYS A 335 -32.55 -35.72 18.98
CA LYS A 335 -32.89 -36.99 19.61
C LYS A 335 -34.25 -36.92 20.33
N GLU A 336 -34.52 -35.84 21.05
CA GLU A 336 -35.82 -35.63 21.70
C GLU A 336 -36.96 -35.45 20.71
N LEU A 337 -36.72 -34.77 19.58
CA LEU A 337 -37.71 -34.66 18.49
C LEU A 337 -38.03 -36.00 17.86
N LYS A 338 -37.06 -36.91 17.72
CA LYS A 338 -37.31 -38.30 17.28
C LYS A 338 -38.20 -39.05 18.28
N ASN A 339 -38.00 -38.86 19.59
CA ASN A 339 -38.85 -39.47 20.62
C ASN A 339 -40.27 -38.88 20.61
N LEU A 340 -40.38 -37.56 20.41
CA LEU A 340 -41.66 -36.88 20.24
C LEU A 340 -42.39 -37.41 18.99
N GLY A 341 -41.68 -37.60 17.87
CA GLY A 341 -42.23 -38.20 16.65
C GLY A 341 -42.83 -39.58 16.88
N LYS A 342 -42.15 -40.47 17.61
CA LYS A 342 -42.70 -41.77 18.00
C LYS A 342 -43.97 -41.64 18.84
N SER A 343 -44.01 -40.69 19.76
CA SER A 343 -45.18 -40.43 20.62
C SER A 343 -46.38 -39.90 19.81
N VAL A 344 -46.11 -38.98 18.88
CA VAL A 344 -47.10 -38.44 17.94
C VAL A 344 -47.66 -39.54 17.04
N GLN A 345 -46.81 -40.48 16.59
CA GLN A 345 -47.23 -41.64 15.80
C GLN A 345 -48.13 -42.61 16.59
N MET A 346 -47.80 -42.91 17.86
CA MET A 346 -48.68 -43.73 18.71
C MET A 346 -50.08 -43.11 18.91
N ILE A 347 -50.17 -41.78 19.03
CA ILE A 347 -51.46 -41.06 19.12
C ILE A 347 -52.27 -41.23 17.83
N LYS A 348 -51.60 -41.19 16.66
CA LYS A 348 -52.23 -41.41 15.35
C LYS A 348 -52.80 -42.82 15.21
N GLU A 349 -52.03 -43.83 15.62
CA GLU A 349 -52.44 -45.24 15.60
C GLU A 349 -53.62 -45.50 16.55
N THR A 350 -53.59 -44.90 17.75
CA THR A 350 -54.66 -45.02 18.76
C THR A 350 -55.98 -44.38 18.32
N THR A 351 -55.93 -43.32 17.51
CA THR A 351 -57.12 -42.60 17.04
C THR A 351 -57.76 -43.18 15.77
N LYS A 352 -57.20 -44.30 15.23
CA LYS A 352 -57.60 -44.95 13.95
C LYS A 352 -57.96 -43.91 12.87
N SER A 353 -57.11 -42.89 12.72
CA SER A 353 -57.29 -41.87 11.71
C SER A 353 -56.63 -42.33 10.42
N GLY A 354 -57.35 -43.13 9.64
CA GLY A 354 -56.98 -43.52 8.27
C GLY A 354 -57.24 -42.43 7.24
N HIS A 355 -57.16 -41.15 7.62
CA HIS A 355 -57.24 -40.07 6.64
C HIS A 355 -55.82 -39.78 6.13
N ASN A 356 -55.67 -39.79 4.80
CA ASN A 356 -54.56 -39.11 4.13
C ASN A 356 -54.44 -37.71 4.75
N LEU A 357 -53.26 -37.36 5.28
CA LEU A 357 -53.02 -36.02 5.80
C LEU A 357 -53.24 -35.03 4.65
N TYR A 358 -54.32 -34.27 4.73
CA TYR A 358 -54.52 -33.12 3.86
C TYR A 358 -53.51 -32.05 4.29
N ILE A 359 -52.59 -31.70 3.39
CA ILE A 359 -51.57 -30.68 3.59
C ILE A 359 -52.20 -29.35 3.16
N ASP A 360 -52.33 -28.43 4.11
CA ASP A 360 -52.85 -27.09 3.86
C ASP A 360 -51.90 -26.31 2.91
N GLU A 361 -52.46 -25.64 1.89
CA GLU A 361 -51.74 -24.71 1.02
C GLU A 361 -51.22 -23.50 1.82
N ILE A 362 -50.20 -22.83 1.28
CA ILE A 362 -49.54 -21.69 1.89
C ILE A 362 -50.07 -20.41 1.21
N PRO A 363 -50.82 -19.56 1.91
CA PRO A 363 -51.23 -18.28 1.36
C PRO A 363 -50.03 -17.34 1.25
N TRP A 364 -50.01 -16.50 0.22
CA TRP A 364 -49.09 -15.36 0.17
C TRP A 364 -49.40 -14.40 1.33
N ASP A 365 -48.36 -13.87 1.94
CA ASP A 365 -48.43 -12.88 3.01
C ASP A 365 -47.43 -11.77 2.67
N ASN A 366 -47.82 -10.52 2.84
CA ASN A 366 -46.98 -9.36 2.49
C ASN A 366 -45.66 -9.33 3.29
N LYS A 367 -45.55 -10.06 4.39
CA LYS A 367 -44.29 -10.20 5.14
C LYS A 367 -43.18 -10.93 4.36
N TYR A 368 -43.52 -11.63 3.27
CA TYR A 368 -42.55 -12.27 2.38
C TYR A 368 -41.99 -11.33 1.32
N ALA A 369 -42.56 -10.12 1.17
CA ALA A 369 -42.06 -9.17 0.20
C ALA A 369 -40.72 -8.59 0.66
N ILE A 370 -39.71 -8.62 -0.21
CA ILE A 370 -38.43 -7.95 -0.01
C ILE A 370 -38.42 -6.54 -0.64
N ASN A 371 -39.55 -6.13 -1.24
CA ASN A 371 -39.78 -4.85 -1.92
C ASN A 371 -38.97 -4.67 -3.21
N ILE A 372 -38.59 -5.77 -3.86
CA ILE A 372 -37.97 -5.76 -5.18
C ILE A 372 -38.98 -6.39 -6.14
N ASP A 373 -39.67 -5.55 -6.90
CA ASP A 373 -40.88 -5.92 -7.66
C ASP A 373 -40.75 -7.17 -8.53
N HIS A 374 -39.59 -7.37 -9.17
CA HIS A 374 -39.38 -8.52 -10.04
C HIS A 374 -39.08 -9.81 -9.25
N ILE A 375 -38.35 -9.69 -8.15
CA ILE A 375 -38.10 -10.82 -7.24
C ILE A 375 -39.37 -11.22 -6.49
N ASP A 376 -40.15 -10.26 -5.99
CA ASP A 376 -41.41 -10.55 -5.30
C ASP A 376 -42.44 -11.24 -6.21
N ARG A 377 -42.34 -11.07 -7.53
CA ARG A 377 -43.14 -11.83 -8.50
C ARG A 377 -42.66 -13.28 -8.60
N GLU A 378 -41.35 -13.49 -8.70
CA GLU A 378 -40.78 -14.84 -8.75
C GLU A 378 -41.02 -15.63 -7.46
N HIS A 379 -40.96 -14.98 -6.30
CA HIS A 379 -41.33 -15.61 -5.02
C HIS A 379 -42.79 -16.07 -4.99
N LYS A 380 -43.70 -15.32 -5.60
CA LYS A 380 -45.11 -15.73 -5.77
C LYS A 380 -45.24 -16.91 -6.73
N ASP A 381 -44.49 -16.92 -7.83
CA ASP A 381 -44.48 -18.02 -8.79
C ASP A 381 -43.94 -19.32 -8.16
N ILE A 382 -42.90 -19.22 -7.32
CA ILE A 382 -42.39 -20.33 -6.52
C ILE A 382 -43.47 -20.83 -5.56
N LEU A 383 -44.15 -19.93 -4.85
CA LEU A 383 -45.22 -20.29 -3.93
C LEU A 383 -46.38 -21.00 -4.64
N ASP A 384 -46.75 -20.54 -5.82
CA ASP A 384 -47.79 -21.17 -6.65
C ASP A 384 -47.35 -22.58 -7.10
N CYS A 385 -46.08 -22.76 -7.44
CA CYS A 385 -45.51 -24.08 -7.73
C CYS A 385 -45.52 -24.99 -6.49
N ILE A 386 -45.17 -24.47 -5.31
CA ILE A 386 -45.24 -25.20 -4.04
C ILE A 386 -46.70 -25.63 -3.76
N ASN A 387 -47.66 -24.73 -3.92
CA ASN A 387 -49.08 -25.03 -3.72
C ASN A 387 -49.61 -26.02 -4.76
N GLY A 388 -49.14 -25.94 -6.02
CA GLY A 388 -49.41 -26.94 -7.05
C GLY A 388 -48.90 -28.33 -6.67
N LEU A 389 -47.68 -28.39 -6.12
CA LEU A 389 -47.08 -29.62 -5.62
C LEU A 389 -47.83 -30.16 -4.40
N ILE A 390 -48.22 -29.31 -3.44
CA ILE A 390 -49.07 -29.68 -2.30
C ILE A 390 -50.40 -30.27 -2.76
N ARG A 391 -51.07 -29.65 -3.74
CA ARG A 391 -52.31 -30.18 -4.33
C ARG A 391 -52.10 -31.58 -4.92
N SER A 392 -51.02 -31.79 -5.67
CA SER A 392 -50.68 -33.11 -6.22
C SER A 392 -50.35 -34.15 -5.15
N MET A 393 -49.71 -33.75 -4.04
CA MET A 393 -49.45 -34.62 -2.89
C MET A 393 -50.75 -35.04 -2.18
N ASN A 394 -51.74 -34.14 -2.14
CA ASN A 394 -53.06 -34.40 -1.56
C ASN A 394 -53.92 -35.33 -2.44
N THR A 395 -53.81 -35.26 -3.77
CA THR A 395 -54.49 -36.19 -4.70
C THR A 395 -53.81 -37.55 -4.81
N ASN A 396 -52.56 -37.66 -4.35
CA ASN A 396 -51.75 -38.87 -4.32
C ASN A 396 -51.54 -39.51 -5.72
N ASP A 397 -51.45 -38.68 -6.77
CA ASP A 397 -51.12 -39.12 -8.14
C ASP A 397 -49.61 -38.92 -8.40
N PRO A 398 -48.81 -40.01 -8.52
CA PRO A 398 -47.37 -39.94 -8.72
C PRO A 398 -46.94 -39.18 -9.99
N LYS A 399 -47.72 -39.26 -11.08
CA LYS A 399 -47.39 -38.56 -12.33
C LYS A 399 -47.58 -37.06 -12.18
N GLN A 400 -48.64 -36.64 -11.51
CA GLN A 400 -48.88 -35.23 -11.22
C GLN A 400 -47.87 -34.68 -10.21
N MET A 401 -47.50 -35.46 -9.18
CA MET A 401 -46.46 -35.08 -8.23
C MET A 401 -45.10 -34.87 -8.91
N LYS A 402 -44.68 -35.79 -9.80
CA LYS A 402 -43.42 -35.64 -10.53
C LYS A 402 -43.43 -34.43 -11.46
N LYS A 403 -44.55 -34.18 -12.14
CA LYS A 403 -44.71 -32.99 -12.99
C LYS A 403 -44.61 -31.70 -12.16
N ALA A 404 -45.35 -31.60 -11.05
CA ALA A 404 -45.33 -30.44 -10.18
C ALA A 404 -43.96 -30.23 -9.51
N TYR A 405 -43.28 -31.30 -9.11
CA TYR A 405 -41.91 -31.26 -8.59
C TYR A 405 -40.92 -30.71 -9.62
N ASN A 406 -40.97 -31.19 -10.87
CA ASN A 406 -40.07 -30.71 -11.92
C ASN A 406 -40.32 -29.23 -12.24
N SER A 407 -41.59 -28.81 -12.25
CA SER A 407 -41.96 -27.40 -12.41
C SER A 407 -41.39 -26.53 -11.28
N LEU A 408 -41.56 -26.95 -10.03
CA LEU A 408 -41.00 -26.24 -8.87
C LEU A 408 -39.47 -26.16 -8.96
N LYS A 409 -38.78 -27.27 -9.21
CA LYS A 409 -37.32 -27.31 -9.35
C LYS A 409 -36.84 -26.30 -10.41
N GLN A 410 -37.48 -26.29 -11.57
CA GLN A 410 -37.09 -25.40 -12.66
C GLN A 410 -37.25 -23.93 -12.28
N VAL A 411 -38.43 -23.55 -11.75
CA VAL A 411 -38.70 -22.16 -11.33
C VAL A 411 -37.72 -21.71 -10.24
N THR A 412 -37.41 -22.57 -9.26
CA THR A 412 -36.44 -22.26 -8.21
C THR A 412 -35.02 -22.06 -8.75
N VAL A 413 -34.56 -22.90 -9.69
CA VAL A 413 -33.24 -22.75 -10.29
C VAL A 413 -33.14 -21.47 -11.12
N ASP A 414 -34.19 -21.15 -11.89
CA ASP A 414 -34.22 -19.92 -12.68
C ASP A 414 -34.24 -18.67 -11.79
N HIS A 415 -35.03 -18.69 -10.71
CA HIS A 415 -35.05 -17.62 -9.72
C HIS A 415 -33.69 -17.39 -9.06
N PHE A 416 -33.02 -18.44 -8.57
CA PHE A 416 -31.68 -18.31 -7.97
C PHE A 416 -30.65 -17.75 -8.96
N ARG A 417 -30.76 -18.12 -10.24
CA ARG A 417 -29.91 -17.51 -11.28
C ARG A 417 -30.19 -16.02 -11.41
N HIS A 418 -31.45 -15.61 -11.47
CA HIS A 418 -31.81 -14.19 -11.58
C HIS A 418 -31.37 -13.39 -10.35
N GLU A 419 -31.50 -13.94 -9.14
CA GLU A 419 -30.99 -13.32 -7.92
C GLU A 419 -29.47 -13.22 -7.91
N GLU A 420 -28.76 -14.27 -8.33
CA GLU A 420 -27.29 -14.25 -8.45
C GLU A 420 -26.81 -13.19 -9.45
N GLU A 421 -27.47 -13.08 -10.60
CA GLU A 421 -27.21 -12.04 -11.60
C GLU A 421 -27.51 -10.65 -11.02
N PHE A 422 -28.64 -10.48 -10.32
CA PHE A 422 -29.04 -9.23 -9.69
C PHE A 422 -28.05 -8.79 -8.60
N MET A 423 -27.63 -9.69 -7.70
CA MET A 423 -26.65 -9.43 -6.64
C MET A 423 -25.29 -8.95 -7.19
N GLN A 424 -24.90 -9.44 -8.37
CA GLN A 424 -23.66 -9.00 -9.02
C GLN A 424 -23.75 -7.57 -9.54
N THR A 425 -24.94 -7.06 -9.90
CA THR A 425 -25.09 -5.71 -10.45
C THR A 425 -24.70 -4.59 -9.48
N PHE A 426 -24.75 -4.86 -8.17
CA PHE A 426 -24.38 -3.90 -7.12
C PHE A 426 -23.25 -4.40 -6.20
N ASN A 427 -22.52 -5.45 -6.61
CA ASN A 427 -21.40 -6.02 -5.87
C ASN A 427 -21.75 -6.44 -4.43
N TYR A 428 -22.85 -7.19 -4.25
CA TYR A 428 -23.27 -7.67 -2.93
C TYR A 428 -22.13 -8.37 -2.18
N SER A 429 -21.75 -7.85 -1.02
CA SER A 429 -20.53 -8.25 -0.29
C SER A 429 -20.54 -9.72 0.16
N SER A 430 -21.72 -10.31 0.30
CA SER A 430 -21.91 -11.68 0.77
C SER A 430 -22.35 -12.64 -0.34
N PHE A 431 -22.17 -12.26 -1.61
CA PHE A 431 -22.56 -13.06 -2.79
C PHE A 431 -22.10 -14.52 -2.71
N THR A 432 -20.81 -14.77 -2.46
CA THR A 432 -20.26 -16.14 -2.41
C THR A 432 -20.95 -16.99 -1.34
N SER A 433 -21.20 -16.42 -0.17
CA SER A 433 -21.91 -17.13 0.90
C SER A 433 -23.39 -17.35 0.58
N HIS A 434 -24.04 -16.39 -0.08
CA HIS A 434 -25.44 -16.50 -0.50
C HIS A 434 -25.60 -17.60 -1.55
N LYS A 435 -24.77 -17.58 -2.59
CA LYS A 435 -24.72 -18.63 -3.61
C LYS A 435 -24.54 -20.03 -3.00
N LYS A 436 -23.76 -20.14 -1.93
CA LYS A 436 -23.61 -21.42 -1.23
C LYS A 436 -24.92 -21.91 -0.61
N VAL A 437 -25.77 -21.00 -0.12
CA VAL A 437 -27.11 -21.32 0.36
C VAL A 437 -27.97 -21.88 -0.79
N HIS A 438 -27.93 -21.27 -1.98
CA HIS A 438 -28.63 -21.79 -3.17
C HIS A 438 -28.20 -23.22 -3.52
N GLU A 439 -26.89 -23.47 -3.60
CA GLU A 439 -26.34 -24.80 -3.90
C GLU A 439 -26.83 -25.86 -2.90
N ASN A 440 -26.81 -25.52 -1.60
CA ASN A 440 -27.26 -26.42 -0.53
C ASN A 440 -28.76 -26.73 -0.64
N LEU A 441 -29.57 -25.73 -0.97
CA LEU A 441 -31.02 -25.87 -1.12
C LEU A 441 -31.40 -26.71 -2.34
N ILE A 442 -30.73 -26.49 -3.48
CA ILE A 442 -30.90 -27.33 -4.67
C ILE A 442 -30.55 -28.78 -4.32
N GLY A 443 -29.43 -29.02 -3.64
CA GLY A 443 -29.03 -30.37 -3.21
C GLY A 443 -30.08 -31.04 -2.31
N ALA A 444 -30.69 -30.29 -1.39
CA ALA A 444 -31.77 -30.80 -0.54
C ALA A 444 -33.04 -31.14 -1.34
N VAL A 445 -33.45 -30.28 -2.28
CA VAL A 445 -34.59 -30.51 -3.17
C VAL A 445 -34.35 -31.76 -4.04
N GLU A 446 -33.13 -31.95 -4.55
CA GLU A 446 -32.76 -33.13 -5.35
C GLU A 446 -32.85 -34.44 -4.57
N SER A 447 -32.50 -34.43 -3.28
CA SER A 447 -32.67 -35.60 -2.40
C SER A 447 -34.15 -36.02 -2.31
N PHE A 448 -35.07 -35.07 -2.16
CA PHE A 448 -36.51 -35.36 -2.16
C PHE A 448 -37.01 -35.82 -3.54
N GLY A 449 -36.43 -35.28 -4.62
CA GLY A 449 -36.67 -35.77 -5.98
C GLY A 449 -36.33 -37.25 -6.15
N ALA A 450 -35.20 -37.70 -5.58
CA ALA A 450 -34.80 -39.10 -5.59
C ALA A 450 -35.76 -39.98 -4.77
N ASP A 451 -36.27 -39.49 -3.64
CA ASP A 451 -37.29 -40.19 -2.85
C ASP A 451 -38.64 -40.30 -3.58
N LEU A 452 -39.00 -39.27 -4.35
CA LEU A 452 -40.19 -39.27 -5.20
C LEU A 452 -40.07 -40.32 -6.31
N ASP A 453 -38.90 -40.44 -6.95
CA ASP A 453 -38.64 -41.43 -8.00
C ASP A 453 -38.67 -42.87 -7.48
N ARG A 454 -38.24 -43.08 -6.23
CA ARG A 454 -38.30 -44.38 -5.56
C ARG A 454 -39.67 -44.72 -4.98
N GLY A 455 -40.62 -43.78 -5.01
CA GLY A 455 -41.95 -43.94 -4.40
C GLY A 455 -41.93 -43.97 -2.87
N SER A 456 -40.83 -43.54 -2.24
CA SER A 456 -40.62 -43.54 -0.78
C SER A 456 -40.77 -42.16 -0.15
N LEU A 457 -41.27 -41.17 -0.90
CA LEU A 457 -41.41 -39.79 -0.46
C LEU A 457 -42.32 -39.66 0.77
N ASP A 458 -41.76 -39.15 1.86
CA ASP A 458 -42.55 -38.66 2.99
C ASP A 458 -43.14 -37.28 2.64
N ARG A 459 -44.40 -37.29 2.21
CA ARG A 459 -45.14 -36.09 1.78
C ARG A 459 -45.25 -35.03 2.88
N ALA A 460 -45.38 -35.44 4.14
CA ALA A 460 -45.53 -34.50 5.25
C ALA A 460 -44.18 -33.82 5.55
N ARG A 461 -43.10 -34.62 5.57
CA ARG A 461 -41.74 -34.11 5.73
C ARG A 461 -41.36 -33.15 4.59
N PHE A 462 -41.67 -33.53 3.34
CA PHE A 462 -41.33 -32.69 2.19
C PHE A 462 -42.13 -31.38 2.16
N ALA A 463 -43.42 -31.42 2.48
CA ALA A 463 -44.22 -30.20 2.61
C ALA A 463 -43.74 -29.29 3.74
N SER A 464 -43.28 -29.87 4.86
CA SER A 464 -42.66 -29.09 5.94
C SER A 464 -41.36 -28.44 5.51
N PHE A 465 -40.48 -29.19 4.82
CA PHE A 465 -39.25 -28.67 4.24
C PHE A 465 -39.53 -27.48 3.31
N LEU A 466 -40.46 -27.61 2.36
CA LEU A 466 -40.80 -26.52 1.42
C LEU A 466 -41.35 -25.28 2.14
N LYS A 467 -42.18 -25.48 3.16
CA LYS A 467 -42.72 -24.39 4.00
C LYS A 467 -41.62 -23.66 4.75
N ASN A 468 -40.72 -24.42 5.37
CA ASN A 468 -39.63 -23.86 6.15
C ASN A 468 -38.61 -23.17 5.24
N TRP A 469 -38.26 -23.80 4.13
CA TRP A 469 -37.34 -23.27 3.13
C TRP A 469 -37.80 -21.90 2.61
N LEU A 470 -39.03 -21.82 2.07
CA LEU A 470 -39.57 -20.57 1.54
C LEU A 470 -39.52 -19.44 2.58
N PHE A 471 -39.92 -19.74 3.82
CA PHE A 471 -39.93 -18.76 4.89
C PHE A 471 -38.52 -18.32 5.29
N THR A 472 -37.63 -19.27 5.55
CA THR A 472 -36.27 -19.02 6.07
C THR A 472 -35.35 -18.38 5.03
N HIS A 473 -35.51 -18.74 3.76
CA HIS A 473 -34.71 -18.21 2.68
C HIS A 473 -35.11 -16.78 2.35
N ILE A 474 -36.40 -16.54 2.05
CA ILE A 474 -36.90 -15.21 1.74
C ILE A 474 -36.67 -14.24 2.91
N MET A 475 -37.10 -14.61 4.12
CA MET A 475 -37.02 -13.70 5.26
C MET A 475 -35.63 -13.60 5.91
N GLY A 476 -34.78 -14.61 5.74
CA GLY A 476 -33.49 -14.70 6.43
C GLY A 476 -32.26 -14.48 5.55
N VAL A 477 -32.41 -14.62 4.23
CA VAL A 477 -31.31 -14.58 3.27
C VAL A 477 -31.57 -13.50 2.22
N ASP A 478 -32.76 -13.47 1.61
CA ASP A 478 -33.04 -12.56 0.49
C ASP A 478 -33.24 -11.11 0.97
N THR A 479 -33.85 -10.95 2.15
CA THR A 479 -33.91 -9.65 2.85
C THR A 479 -32.55 -8.99 3.05
N LYS A 480 -31.47 -9.76 3.20
CA LYS A 480 -30.12 -9.20 3.44
C LYS A 480 -29.55 -8.50 2.22
N TYR A 481 -29.71 -9.07 1.02
CA TYR A 481 -29.25 -8.40 -0.19
C TYR A 481 -30.21 -7.27 -0.57
N ALA A 482 -31.50 -7.38 -0.25
CA ALA A 482 -32.45 -6.27 -0.43
C ALA A 482 -32.09 -5.07 0.44
N GLU A 483 -31.75 -5.28 1.71
CA GLU A 483 -31.25 -4.21 2.57
C GLU A 483 -29.98 -3.55 2.01
N ASP A 484 -29.03 -4.34 1.52
CA ASP A 484 -27.79 -3.82 0.93
C ASP A 484 -28.03 -3.07 -0.39
N TYR A 485 -28.95 -3.56 -1.22
CA TYR A 485 -29.40 -2.90 -2.44
C TYR A 485 -30.02 -1.51 -2.16
N PHE A 486 -30.91 -1.40 -1.16
CA PHE A 486 -31.49 -0.10 -0.81
C PHE A 486 -30.49 0.84 -0.12
N ARG A 487 -29.53 0.32 0.64
CA ARG A 487 -28.45 1.12 1.23
C ARG A 487 -27.50 1.65 0.16
N SER A 488 -27.04 0.81 -0.76
CA SER A 488 -26.18 1.22 -1.87
C SER A 488 -26.87 2.21 -2.81
N GLY A 489 -28.18 2.03 -3.08
CA GLY A 489 -29.00 2.99 -3.83
C GLY A 489 -29.20 4.34 -3.14
N SER A 490 -29.25 4.38 -1.81
CA SER A 490 -29.37 5.63 -1.03
C SER A 490 -28.06 6.42 -0.89
N ILE A 491 -26.93 5.80 -1.23
CA ILE A 491 -25.60 6.45 -1.24
C ILE A 491 -25.29 7.02 -2.64
N ALA A 492 -25.97 6.53 -3.68
CA ALA A 492 -25.82 6.95 -5.07
C ALA A 492 -26.84 8.00 -5.55
N ALA A 493 -27.82 8.36 -4.73
CA ALA A 493 -28.82 9.41 -4.96
C ALA A 493 -28.56 10.60 -4.03
#